data_AF-S7WAA4-F1
#
_entry.id   AF-S7WAA4-F1
#
_cell.length_a   1.000
_cell.length_b   1.000
_cell.length_c   1.000
_cell.angle_alpha   90.00
_cell.angle_beta   90.00
_cell.angle_gamma   90.00
#
_symmetry.space_group_name_H-M   'P 1'
#
loop_
_entity.id
_entity.type
_entity.pdbx_description
1 polymer ?
#
loop_
_entity_poly.entity_id
_entity_poly.type
_entity_poly.pdbx_seq_one_letter_code
_entity_poly.pdbx_strand_id
1 'polypeptide(L)'
;MKKPYTIHPIIKQSLINGAKGYIFGSVLGSLAGDNKNNSTSEILKNMNSTGIKFGMIGVTYTVTEYGIEKARNKKCQWNSAIAGSVAAATVNSKKGYKAMSIGALAFGMYTGFLSLL
;
A
#
# COMPACT_ATOMS: atom_id res chain seq x y z
N MET A 1 1.63 11.87 -37.08
CA MET A 1 0.53 11.47 -36.17
C MET A 1 1.14 10.85 -34.92
N LYS A 2 1.10 11.52 -33.76
CA LYS A 2 1.57 10.95 -32.49
C LYS A 2 0.56 9.89 -32.03
N LYS A 3 0.98 8.63 -31.88
CA LYS A 3 0.13 7.57 -31.30
C LYS A 3 -0.38 8.06 -29.93
N PRO A 4 -1.67 7.91 -29.61
CA PRO A 4 -2.16 8.25 -28.28
C PRO A 4 -1.39 7.41 -27.25
N TYR A 5 -0.74 8.06 -26.28
CA TYR A 5 -0.04 7.36 -25.20
C TYR A 5 -1.04 6.54 -24.41
N THR A 6 -1.12 5.25 -24.71
CA THR A 6 -1.91 4.29 -23.95
C THR A 6 -1.11 3.98 -22.70
N ILE A 7 -1.52 4.54 -21.57
CA ILE A 7 -0.90 4.28 -20.26
C ILE A 7 -0.95 2.78 -20.01
N HIS A 8 0.19 2.16 -19.69
CA HIS A 8 0.26 0.73 -19.43
C HIS A 8 -0.73 0.36 -18.31
N PRO A 9 -1.51 -0.74 -18.43
CA PRO A 9 -2.57 -1.09 -17.47
C PRO A 9 -2.10 -1.12 -16.01
N ILE A 10 -0.86 -1.55 -15.77
CA ILE A 10 -0.22 -1.60 -14.44
C ILE A 10 -0.05 -0.19 -13.85
N ILE A 11 0.37 0.79 -14.64
CA ILE A 11 0.56 2.17 -14.17
C ILE A 11 -0.79 2.73 -13.75
N LYS A 12 -1.82 2.51 -14.57
CA LYS A 12 -3.19 2.89 -14.24
C LYS A 12 -3.67 2.21 -12.96
N GLN A 13 -3.47 0.90 -12.84
CA GLN A 13 -3.89 0.14 -11.66
C GLN A 13 -3.14 0.55 -10.40
N SER A 14 -1.83 0.80 -10.50
CA SER A 14 -0.99 1.26 -9.40
C SER A 14 -1.41 2.64 -8.92
N LEU A 15 -1.75 3.56 -9.84
CA LEU A 15 -2.28 4.88 -9.50
C LEU A 15 -3.65 4.77 -8.81
N ILE A 16 -4.55 3.93 -9.32
CA ILE A 16 -5.88 3.72 -8.71
C ILE A 16 -5.73 3.13 -7.30
N ASN A 17 -4.91 2.09 -7.13
CA ASN A 17 -4.68 1.46 -5.83
C ASN A 17 -3.93 2.39 -4.86
N GLY A 18 -2.99 3.19 -5.38
CA GLY A 18 -2.33 4.24 -4.61
C GLY A 18 -3.30 5.32 -4.15
N ALA A 19 -4.22 5.77 -5.00
CA ALA A 19 -5.25 6.74 -4.64
C ALA A 19 -6.23 6.18 -3.59
N LYS A 20 -6.69 4.93 -3.76
CA LYS A 20 -7.52 4.23 -2.77
C LYS A 20 -6.80 4.14 -1.42
N GLY A 21 -5.53 3.74 -1.44
CA GLY A 21 -4.69 3.70 -0.25
C GLY A 21 -4.56 5.08 0.41
N TYR A 22 -4.30 6.13 -0.38
CA TYR A 22 -4.20 7.48 0.14
C TYR A 22 -5.48 7.95 0.83
N ILE A 23 -6.64 7.73 0.21
CA ILE A 23 -7.94 8.10 0.78
C ILE A 23 -8.16 7.34 2.09
N PHE A 24 -7.98 6.02 2.08
CA PHE A 24 -8.15 5.18 3.26
C PHE A 24 -7.20 5.60 4.40
N GLY A 25 -5.92 5.79 4.09
CA GLY A 25 -4.93 6.23 5.07
C GLY A 25 -5.21 7.63 5.60
N SER A 26 -5.75 8.53 4.77
CA SER A 26 -6.14 9.87 5.22
C SER A 26 -7.28 9.81 6.23
N VAL A 27 -8.28 8.96 6.00
CA VAL A 27 -9.38 8.73 6.96
C VAL A 27 -8.84 8.17 8.27
N LEU A 28 -7.98 7.13 8.22
CA LEU A 28 -7.36 6.58 9.42
C LEU A 28 -6.51 7.61 10.17
N GLY A 29 -5.76 8.45 9.45
CA GLY A 29 -4.95 9.51 10.04
C GLY A 29 -5.79 10.60 10.73
N SER A 30 -6.99 10.85 10.22
CA SER A 30 -7.97 11.75 10.87
C SER A 30 -8.46 11.15 12.20
N LEU A 31 -8.82 9.85 12.20
CA LEU A 31 -9.35 9.15 13.37
C LEU A 31 -8.29 8.89 14.45
N ALA A 32 -7.04 8.70 14.06
CA ALA A 32 -5.93 8.51 14.99
C ALA A 32 -5.52 9.80 15.73
N GLY A 33 -6.07 10.96 15.35
CA GLY A 33 -5.78 12.27 15.93
C GLY A 33 -6.51 12.60 17.23
N ASP A 34 -7.15 11.63 17.89
CA ASP A 34 -8.10 11.84 18.99
C ASP A 34 -7.46 12.12 20.38
N ASN A 35 -6.43 12.98 20.41
CA ASN A 35 -5.95 13.59 21.64
C ASN A 35 -6.55 14.98 21.77
N LYS A 36 -7.22 15.24 22.90
CA LYS A 36 -7.98 16.45 23.31
C LYS A 36 -7.32 17.84 23.11
N ASN A 37 -6.14 17.92 22.51
CA ASN A 37 -5.35 19.13 22.32
C ASN A 37 -4.76 19.31 20.90
N ASN A 38 -5.11 18.46 19.93
CA ASN A 38 -4.49 18.54 18.61
C ASN A 38 -5.09 19.68 17.77
N SER A 39 -4.24 20.56 17.25
CA SER A 39 -4.63 21.62 16.31
C SER A 39 -5.09 21.00 14.97
N THR A 40 -5.99 21.67 14.24
CA THR A 40 -6.38 21.28 12.87
C THR A 40 -5.17 21.03 11.96
N SER A 41 -4.07 21.76 12.18
CA SER A 41 -2.80 21.55 11.46
C SER A 41 -2.19 20.16 11.71
N GLU A 42 -2.28 19.63 12.93
CA GLU A 42 -1.74 18.31 13.28
C GLU A 42 -2.62 17.18 12.72
N ILE A 43 -3.94 17.36 12.75
CA ILE A 43 -4.87 16.43 12.12
C ILE A 43 -4.55 16.32 10.62
N LEU A 44 -4.41 17.44 9.91
CA LEU A 44 -4.05 17.44 8.48
C LEU A 44 -2.68 16.80 8.21
N LYS A 45 -1.68 17.06 9.08
CA LYS A 45 -0.37 16.39 8.98
C LYS A 45 -0.49 14.87 9.16
N ASN A 46 -1.30 14.42 10.11
CA ASN A 46 -1.52 12.99 10.37
C ASN A 46 -2.29 12.32 9.24
N MET A 47 -3.33 12.99 8.71
CA MET A 47 -4.06 12.56 7.52
C MET A 47 -3.11 12.39 6.34
N ASN A 48 -2.32 13.40 6.01
CA ASN A 48 -1.40 13.35 4.87
C ASN A 48 -0.29 12.30 5.07
N SER A 49 0.33 12.25 6.26
CA SER A 49 1.38 11.26 6.55
C SER A 49 0.86 9.83 6.44
N THR A 50 -0.34 9.57 6.95
CA THR A 50 -0.95 8.24 6.91
C THR A 50 -1.46 7.91 5.51
N GLY A 51 -2.09 8.87 4.82
CA GLY A 51 -2.48 8.76 3.42
C GLY A 51 -1.30 8.38 2.52
N ILE A 52 -0.19 9.12 2.58
CA ILE A 52 1.01 8.82 1.78
C ILE A 52 1.50 7.39 2.06
N LYS A 53 1.54 6.95 3.32
CA LYS A 53 1.97 5.59 3.68
C LYS A 53 1.08 4.53 3.05
N PHE A 54 -0.24 4.64 3.16
CA PHE A 54 -1.16 3.66 2.57
C PHE A 54 -1.19 3.74 1.03
N GLY A 55 -0.98 4.93 0.45
CA GLY A 55 -0.80 5.08 -0.99
C GLY A 55 0.45 4.35 -1.49
N MET A 56 1.58 4.46 -0.76
CA MET A 56 2.79 3.70 -1.05
C MET A 56 2.54 2.19 -0.94
N ILE A 57 1.80 1.73 0.08
CA ILE A 57 1.42 0.30 0.18
C ILE A 57 0.67 -0.14 -1.08
N GLY A 58 -0.34 0.61 -1.53
CA GLY A 58 -1.13 0.26 -2.72
C GLY A 58 -0.31 0.21 -4.01
N VAL A 59 0.62 1.15 -4.20
CA VAL A 59 1.52 1.17 -5.36
C VAL A 59 2.51 0.00 -5.30
N THR A 60 3.24 -0.14 -4.20
CA THR A 60 4.25 -1.19 -4.02
C THR A 60 3.63 -2.57 -4.16
N TYR A 61 2.48 -2.81 -3.53
CA TYR A 61 1.72 -4.06 -3.66
C TYR A 61 1.45 -4.38 -5.13
N THR A 62 0.86 -3.44 -5.88
CA THR A 62 0.45 -3.66 -7.27
C THR A 62 1.64 -3.96 -8.17
N VAL A 63 2.74 -3.21 -8.00
CA VAL A 63 3.96 -3.37 -8.80
C VAL A 63 4.65 -4.70 -8.46
N THR A 64 4.77 -5.05 -7.18
CA THR A 64 5.41 -6.28 -6.74
C THR A 64 4.60 -7.50 -7.15
N GLU A 65 3.29 -7.50 -6.96
CA GLU A 65 2.42 -8.60 -7.37
C GLU A 65 2.53 -8.84 -8.89
N TYR A 66 2.39 -7.78 -9.69
CA TYR A 66 2.54 -7.88 -11.14
C TYR A 66 3.93 -8.41 -11.54
N GLY A 67 5.00 -7.92 -10.89
CA GLY A 67 6.36 -8.36 -11.16
C GLY A 67 6.54 -9.86 -10.90
N ILE A 68 6.03 -10.35 -9.77
CA ILE A 68 6.08 -11.77 -9.40
C ILE A 68 5.24 -12.61 -10.37
N GLU A 69 4.03 -12.17 -10.69
CA GLU A 69 3.15 -12.87 -11.64
C GLU A 69 3.80 -12.98 -13.02
N LYS A 70 4.43 -11.91 -13.50
CA LYS A 70 5.13 -11.89 -14.79
C LYS A 70 6.36 -12.80 -14.78
N ALA A 71 7.13 -12.80 -13.69
CA ALA A 71 8.33 -13.63 -13.57
C ALA A 71 7.99 -15.13 -13.45
N ARG A 72 6.90 -15.47 -12.74
CA ARG A 72 6.47 -16.86 -12.51
C ARG A 72 5.50 -17.38 -13.56
N ASN A 73 4.96 -16.49 -14.41
CA ASN A 73 3.85 -16.74 -15.32
C ASN A 73 2.67 -17.49 -14.66
N LYS A 74 2.43 -17.18 -13.38
CA LYS A 74 1.44 -17.87 -12.53
C LYS A 74 0.81 -16.88 -11.59
N LYS A 75 -0.52 -16.90 -11.51
CA LYS A 75 -1.30 -16.20 -10.48
C LYS A 75 -1.57 -17.15 -9.34
N CYS A 76 -1.15 -16.80 -8.12
CA CYS A 76 -1.44 -17.59 -6.93
C CYS A 76 -1.38 -16.72 -5.68
N GLN A 77 -2.05 -17.17 -4.63
CA GLN A 77 -2.19 -16.48 -3.34
C GLN A 77 -0.84 -16.10 -2.72
N TRP A 78 0.17 -16.92 -2.95
CA TRP A 78 1.55 -16.65 -2.51
C TRP A 78 2.13 -15.38 -3.13
N ASN A 79 1.74 -15.01 -4.36
CA ASN A 79 2.19 -13.76 -4.97
C ASN A 79 1.61 -12.56 -4.21
N SER A 80 0.31 -12.60 -3.89
CA SER A 80 -0.38 -11.58 -3.12
C SER A 80 0.16 -11.48 -1.69
N ALA A 81 0.48 -12.62 -1.06
CA ALA A 81 1.10 -12.67 0.27
C ALA A 81 2.51 -12.05 0.28
N ILE A 82 3.35 -12.39 -0.71
CA ILE A 82 4.70 -11.82 -0.83
C ILE A 82 4.61 -10.33 -1.16
N ALA A 83 3.75 -9.93 -2.10
CA ALA A 83 3.56 -8.54 -2.47
C ALA A 83 3.07 -7.69 -1.29
N GLY A 84 2.13 -8.21 -0.49
CA GLY A 84 1.70 -7.59 0.76
C GLY A 84 2.86 -7.46 1.76
N SER A 85 3.63 -8.53 1.95
CA SER A 85 4.79 -8.51 2.85
C SER A 85 5.80 -7.43 2.46
N VAL A 86 6.13 -7.33 1.16
CA VAL A 86 7.07 -6.34 0.61
C VAL A 86 6.53 -4.92 0.75
N ALA A 87 5.24 -4.70 0.47
CA ALA A 87 4.63 -3.38 0.59
C ALA A 87 4.67 -2.86 2.03
N ALA A 88 4.31 -3.71 3.00
CA ALA A 88 4.33 -3.34 4.42
C ALA A 88 5.76 -3.19 4.98
N ALA A 89 6.70 -4.03 4.53
CA ALA A 89 8.11 -3.88 4.86
C ALA A 89 8.67 -2.55 4.35
N THR A 90 8.35 -2.17 3.11
CA THR A 90 8.82 -0.92 2.48
C THR A 90 8.40 0.29 3.30
N VAL A 91 7.13 0.36 3.70
CA VAL A 91 6.59 1.51 4.45
C VAL A 91 7.02 1.54 5.91
N ASN A 92 7.34 0.40 6.52
CA ASN A 92 7.83 0.33 7.90
C ASN A 92 9.36 0.25 8.03
N SER A 93 10.10 0.25 6.94
CA SER A 93 11.58 0.15 6.91
C SER A 93 12.28 1.15 7.84
N LYS A 94 11.75 2.38 7.93
CA LYS A 94 12.31 3.45 8.78
C LYS A 94 11.91 3.36 10.26
N LYS A 95 11.01 2.45 10.65
CA LYS A 95 10.53 2.28 12.03
C LYS A 95 11.28 1.18 12.81
N GLY A 96 12.30 0.58 12.19
CA GLY A 96 13.10 -0.49 12.77
C GLY A 96 12.61 -1.90 12.44
N TYR A 97 13.47 -2.88 12.72
CA TYR A 97 13.29 -4.26 12.28
C TYR A 97 11.99 -4.90 12.79
N LYS A 98 11.62 -4.67 14.05
CA LYS A 98 10.37 -5.21 14.64
C LYS A 98 9.13 -4.73 13.89
N ALA A 99 9.01 -3.43 13.63
CA ALA A 99 7.87 -2.86 12.90
C ALA A 99 7.83 -3.34 11.45
N MET A 100 9.01 -3.51 10.83
CA MET A 100 9.14 -4.07 9.48
C MET A 100 8.64 -5.51 9.42
N SER A 101 9.12 -6.39 10.32
CA SER A 101 8.76 -7.81 10.33
C SER A 101 7.29 -8.03 10.69
N ILE A 102 6.77 -7.34 11.72
CA ILE A 102 5.37 -7.45 12.12
C ILE A 102 4.46 -6.94 11.01
N GLY A 103 4.80 -5.80 10.39
CA GLY A 103 4.04 -5.25 9.27
C GLY A 103 4.03 -6.20 8.07
N ALA A 104 5.19 -6.76 7.72
CA ALA A 104 5.32 -7.71 6.62
C ALA A 104 4.47 -8.97 6.87
N LEU A 105 4.57 -9.56 8.05
CA LEU A 105 3.82 -10.76 8.42
C LEU A 105 2.31 -10.49 8.43
N ALA A 106 1.86 -9.46 9.13
CA ALA A 106 0.44 -9.15 9.26
C ALA A 106 -0.20 -8.83 7.90
N PHE A 107 0.45 -7.98 7.11
CA PHE A 107 -0.11 -7.57 5.82
C PHE A 107 0.00 -8.66 4.75
N GLY A 108 1.08 -9.45 4.77
CA GLY A 108 1.22 -10.62 3.89
C GLY A 108 0.19 -11.70 4.16
N MET A 109 -0.10 -11.99 5.44
CA MET A 109 -1.19 -12.90 5.80
C MET A 109 -2.55 -12.36 5.37
N TYR A 110 -2.81 -11.06 5.60
CA TYR A 110 -4.05 -10.41 5.21
C TYR A 110 -4.29 -10.46 3.70
N THR A 111 -3.31 -10.10 2.87
CA THR A 111 -3.47 -10.11 1.41
C THR A 111 -3.51 -11.52 0.84
N GLY A 112 -2.72 -12.44 1.41
CA GLY A 112 -2.80 -13.87 1.06
C GLY A 112 -4.19 -14.45 1.35
N PHE A 113 -4.76 -14.14 2.52
CA PHE A 113 -6.11 -14.55 2.88
C PHE A 113 -7.18 -13.89 2.01
N LEU A 114 -7.07 -12.59 1.71
CA LEU A 114 -8.02 -11.95 0.79
C LEU A 114 -7.99 -12.55 -0.62
N SER A 115 -6.82 -12.98 -1.09
CA SER A 115 -6.71 -13.63 -2.40
C SER A 115 -7.28 -15.07 -2.46
N LEU A 116 -7.68 -15.62 -1.31
CA LEU A 116 -8.37 -16.90 -1.19
C LEU A 116 -9.90 -16.77 -1.29
N LEU A 117 -10.43 -15.57 -1.02
CA LEU A 117 -11.86 -15.25 -1.06
C LEU A 117 -12.30 -14.85 -2.48
#